data_AF-A0AAW0T8J3-F1
#
_entry.id   AF-A0AAW0T8J3-F1
#
_cell.length_a   1.000
_cell.length_b   1.000
_cell.length_c   1.000
_cell.angle_alpha   90.00
_cell.angle_beta   90.00
_cell.angle_gamma   90.00
#
_symmetry.space_group_name_H-M   'P 1'
#
loop_
_entity.id
_entity.type
_entity.pdbx_description
1 polymer ?
#
loop_
_entity_poly.entity_id
_entity_poly.type
_entity_poly.pdbx_seq_one_letter_code
_entity_poly.pdbx_strand_id
1 'polypeptide(L)'
;MTPGRPLTSPLPRPTLGHPGMTEKEGRGTTTKHLTVLQQNIHGLKMRQTVENVRERIIYAREQINIIREERWLWHVGHLTHTTNMTQMWQHVNRVRGKHTHPPAYPNSAGKAGQLITDYRDRSASVRLTEQLRCRKAELHPTRWVTITAETLLHDDTDHEILRDELLRAWKTSKDTVPGDNDITYSMLSHVCNMVGDPLLCLFSRSLMQSMVHKEWKAANIIPIPNAQ
;
A
#
# COMPACT_ATOMS: atom_id res chain seq x y z
N MET A 1 43.93 59.00 -10.05
CA MET A 1 42.85 59.93 -9.71
C MET A 1 42.00 59.30 -8.61
N THR A 2 42.23 59.70 -7.36
CA THR A 2 41.26 59.66 -6.24
C THR A 2 40.44 60.96 -6.31
N PRO A 3 39.20 61.06 -5.79
CA PRO A 3 38.84 61.00 -4.35
C PRO A 3 37.50 60.26 -4.12
N GLY A 4 36.96 60.00 -2.92
CA GLY A 4 37.26 60.35 -1.54
C GLY A 4 36.23 59.67 -0.60
N ARG A 5 36.65 59.36 0.63
CA ARG A 5 35.80 59.00 1.80
C ARG A 5 35.38 60.27 2.54
N PRO A 6 34.33 60.20 3.39
CA PRO A 6 34.53 60.31 4.86
C PRO A 6 33.67 59.26 5.64
N LEU A 7 34.14 58.51 6.65
CA LEU A 7 34.51 58.83 8.05
C LEU A 7 33.37 59.41 8.91
N THR A 8 32.82 58.61 9.85
CA THR A 8 32.67 58.92 11.29
C THR A 8 32.26 57.67 12.10
N SER A 9 32.75 57.63 13.34
CA SER A 9 32.93 56.50 14.27
C SER A 9 31.79 56.42 15.35
N PRO A 10 31.97 55.89 16.59
CA PRO A 10 32.12 54.47 17.03
C PRO A 10 31.20 54.06 18.25
N LEU A 11 31.11 52.72 18.50
CA LEU A 11 30.99 51.95 19.77
C LEU A 11 30.01 52.37 20.92
N PRO A 12 29.43 51.39 21.66
CA PRO A 12 30.12 50.89 22.87
C PRO A 12 30.07 49.38 23.11
N ARG A 13 31.09 48.95 23.86
CA ARG A 13 31.40 47.61 24.37
C ARG A 13 30.55 47.30 25.61
N PRO A 14 29.99 46.09 25.79
CA PRO A 14 29.52 45.65 27.10
C PRO A 14 30.65 44.93 27.86
N THR A 15 30.83 45.38 29.08
CA THR A 15 31.71 44.93 30.16
C THR A 15 31.44 43.48 30.57
N LEU A 16 32.52 42.71 30.76
CA LEU A 16 32.52 41.45 31.50
C LEU A 16 32.33 41.76 32.99
N GLY A 17 31.15 41.46 33.52
CA GLY A 17 30.91 41.33 34.96
C GLY A 17 30.67 39.86 35.29
N HIS A 18 31.56 39.27 36.07
CA HIS A 18 31.24 38.09 36.87
C HIS A 18 30.57 38.55 38.18
N PRO A 19 29.55 37.82 38.63
CA PRO A 19 29.68 37.18 39.93
C PRO A 19 29.19 35.73 39.89
N GLY A 20 29.88 34.86 40.64
CA GLY A 20 29.51 33.46 40.76
C GLY A 20 28.21 33.27 41.53
N MET A 21 27.46 32.22 41.16
CA MET A 21 26.46 31.56 41.99
C MET A 21 26.35 30.09 41.56
N THR A 22 26.88 29.22 42.43
CA THR A 22 26.31 27.92 42.83
C THR A 22 25.67 27.04 41.74
N GLU A 23 26.48 26.14 41.18
CA GLU A 23 26.03 24.85 40.67
C GLU A 23 25.28 24.08 41.77
N LYS A 24 23.96 23.92 41.64
CA LYS A 24 23.17 22.68 41.93
C LYS A 24 21.68 22.97 42.09
N GLU A 25 21.01 23.53 41.09
CA GLU A 25 19.52 23.42 41.00
C GLU A 25 18.92 23.63 39.59
N GLY A 26 19.74 23.64 38.52
CA GLY A 26 19.28 24.03 37.17
C GLY A 26 18.87 22.91 36.21
N ARG A 27 19.21 21.63 36.46
CA ARG A 27 19.05 20.59 35.41
C ARG A 27 17.60 20.11 35.18
N GLY A 28 16.73 20.24 36.18
CA GLY A 28 15.33 19.78 36.10
C GLY A 28 14.40 20.73 35.34
N THR A 29 14.60 22.04 35.46
CA THR A 29 13.76 23.08 34.84
C THR A 29 14.16 23.34 33.38
N THR A 30 15.46 23.36 33.07
CA THR A 30 15.95 23.55 31.70
C THR A 30 15.51 22.42 30.77
N THR A 31 15.50 21.16 31.25
CA THR A 31 15.08 20.00 30.44
C THR A 31 13.59 20.03 30.10
N LYS A 32 12.74 20.43 31.06
CA LYS A 32 11.29 20.61 30.82
C LYS A 32 11.03 21.75 29.85
N HIS A 33 11.74 22.87 29.99
CA HIS A 33 11.60 24.03 29.12
C HIS A 33 12.05 23.73 27.67
N LEU A 34 13.12 22.95 27.51
CA LEU A 34 13.58 22.49 26.19
C LEU A 34 12.59 21.54 25.51
N THR A 35 11.95 20.65 26.27
CA THR A 35 10.95 19.70 25.74
C THR A 35 9.69 20.43 25.24
N VAL A 36 9.22 21.43 26.00
CA VAL A 36 8.08 22.27 25.61
C VAL A 36 8.41 23.08 24.35
N LEU A 37 9.62 23.64 24.25
CA LEU A 37 10.06 24.34 23.04
C LEU A 37 10.12 23.42 21.82
N GLN A 38 10.61 22.19 21.97
CA GLN A 38 10.65 21.20 20.89
C GLN A 38 9.24 20.78 20.43
N GLN A 39 8.30 20.56 21.35
CA GLN A 39 6.91 20.27 21.02
C GLN A 39 6.23 21.45 20.32
N ASN A 40 6.50 22.68 20.75
CA ASN A 40 5.96 23.88 20.11
C ASN A 40 6.53 24.06 18.70
N ILE A 41 7.83 23.85 18.50
CA ILE A 41 8.48 23.89 17.17
C ILE A 41 7.92 22.80 16.25
N HIS A 42 7.71 21.58 16.76
CA HIS A 42 7.09 20.50 15.99
C HIS A 42 5.64 20.82 15.62
N GLY A 43 4.86 21.36 16.56
CA GLY A 43 3.49 21.81 16.34
C GLY A 43 3.37 22.98 15.36
N LEU A 44 4.35 23.90 15.35
CA LEU A 44 4.48 24.98 14.37
C LEU A 44 4.84 24.46 12.98
N LYS A 45 5.82 23.54 12.87
CA LYS A 45 6.18 22.88 11.61
C LYS A 45 5.00 22.13 11.02
N MET A 46 4.28 21.35 11.82
CA MET A 46 3.09 20.61 11.36
C MET A 46 1.97 21.56 10.90
N ARG A 47 1.69 22.64 11.64
CA ARG A 47 0.71 23.65 11.22
C ARG A 47 1.11 24.33 9.90
N GLN A 48 2.39 24.68 9.74
CA GLN A 48 2.91 25.25 8.50
C GLN A 48 2.83 24.27 7.32
N THR A 49 2.99 22.98 7.59
CA THR A 49 2.85 21.92 6.56
C THR A 49 1.39 21.73 6.15
N VAL A 50 0.45 21.76 7.11
CA VAL A 50 -0.99 21.65 6.84
C VAL A 50 -1.51 22.87 6.08
N GLU A 51 -1.08 24.07 6.46
CA GLU A 51 -1.50 25.31 5.79
C GLU A 51 -0.95 25.37 4.35
N ASN A 52 0.31 24.97 4.14
CA ASN A 52 0.90 24.85 2.79
C ASN A 52 0.15 23.83 1.91
N VAL A 53 -0.30 22.71 2.49
CA VAL A 53 -1.14 21.73 1.76
C VAL A 53 -2.51 22.32 1.42
N ARG A 54 -3.13 23.08 2.34
CA ARG A 54 -4.42 23.76 2.09
C ARG A 54 -4.31 24.80 0.98
N GLU A 55 -3.30 25.65 1.02
CA GLU A 55 -3.02 26.65 -0.02
C GLU A 55 -2.83 25.99 -1.39
N ARG A 56 -2.08 24.87 -1.45
CA ARG A 56 -1.91 24.09 -2.68
C ARG A 56 -3.21 23.50 -3.21
N ILE A 57 -4.10 23.04 -2.33
CA ILE A 57 -5.43 22.54 -2.71
C ILE A 57 -6.30 23.66 -3.28
N ILE A 58 -6.29 24.84 -2.65
CA ILE A 58 -7.04 26.02 -3.12
C ILE A 58 -6.53 26.44 -4.50
N TYR A 59 -5.21 26.60 -4.65
CA TYR A 59 -4.59 26.94 -5.91
C TYR A 59 -4.92 25.91 -7.01
N ALA A 60 -4.81 24.61 -6.72
CA ALA A 60 -5.13 23.56 -7.68
C ALA A 60 -6.60 23.62 -8.13
N ARG A 61 -7.54 23.92 -7.22
CA ARG A 61 -8.96 24.08 -7.56
C ARG A 61 -9.19 25.27 -8.48
N GLU A 62 -8.52 26.38 -8.22
CA GLU A 62 -8.61 27.58 -9.05
C GLU A 62 -8.06 27.35 -10.45
N GLN A 63 -6.89 26.69 -10.57
CA GLN A 63 -6.33 26.29 -11.86
C GLN A 63 -7.25 25.33 -12.63
N ILE A 64 -7.89 24.37 -11.95
CA ILE A 64 -8.87 23.46 -12.58
C ILE A 64 -10.07 24.25 -13.14
N ASN A 65 -10.54 25.28 -12.44
CA ASN A 65 -11.66 26.09 -12.90
C ASN A 65 -11.28 26.91 -14.14
N ILE A 66 -10.12 27.57 -14.13
CA ILE A 66 -9.61 28.33 -15.28
C ILE A 66 -9.49 27.43 -16.52
N ILE A 67 -8.86 26.26 -16.38
CA ILE A 67 -8.69 25.30 -17.48
C ILE A 67 -10.05 24.84 -18.02
N ARG A 68 -11.04 24.61 -17.15
CA ARG A 68 -12.39 24.20 -17.55
C ARG A 68 -13.11 25.30 -18.32
N GLU A 69 -12.99 26.55 -17.87
CA GLU A 69 -13.59 27.71 -18.51
C GLU A 69 -12.99 27.98 -19.90
N GLU A 70 -11.66 28.00 -20.01
CA GLU A 70 -10.97 28.16 -21.29
C GLU A 70 -11.33 27.04 -22.29
N ARG A 71 -11.33 25.79 -21.83
CA ARG A 71 -11.74 24.62 -22.65
C ARG A 71 -13.19 24.72 -23.09
N TRP A 72 -14.08 25.22 -22.24
CA TRP A 72 -15.50 25.40 -22.56
C TRP A 72 -15.70 26.48 -23.61
N LEU A 73 -15.07 27.65 -23.44
CA LEU A 73 -15.12 28.75 -24.40
C LEU A 73 -14.55 28.33 -25.77
N TRP A 74 -13.40 27.64 -25.77
CA TRP A 74 -12.82 27.08 -26.99
C TRP A 74 -13.80 26.11 -27.67
N HIS A 75 -14.48 25.25 -26.89
CA HIS A 75 -15.42 24.27 -27.42
C HIS A 75 -16.64 24.93 -28.07
N VAL A 76 -17.31 25.85 -27.38
CA VAL A 76 -18.48 26.57 -27.92
C VAL A 76 -18.10 27.32 -29.19
N GLY A 77 -16.89 27.88 -29.27
CA GLY A 77 -16.38 28.53 -30.48
C GLY A 77 -16.07 27.61 -31.66
N HIS A 78 -15.87 26.31 -31.42
CA HIS A 78 -15.55 25.30 -32.46
C HIS A 78 -16.74 24.40 -32.83
N LEU A 79 -17.92 24.60 -32.21
CA LEU A 79 -19.14 23.91 -32.61
C LEU A 79 -19.60 24.43 -33.98
N THR A 80 -19.34 23.65 -35.02
CA THR A 80 -19.81 23.90 -36.38
C THR A 80 -21.03 23.03 -36.69
N HIS A 81 -21.77 23.35 -37.76
CA HIS A 81 -22.97 22.62 -38.19
C HIS A 81 -22.69 21.16 -38.61
N THR A 82 -21.42 20.75 -38.69
CA THR A 82 -20.96 19.41 -39.06
C THR A 82 -20.62 18.53 -37.84
N THR A 83 -20.61 19.08 -36.62
CA THR A 83 -20.36 18.31 -35.40
C THR A 83 -21.54 17.39 -35.12
N ASN A 84 -21.33 16.07 -35.21
CA ASN A 84 -22.42 15.13 -34.96
C ASN A 84 -22.79 15.09 -33.46
N MET A 85 -24.03 14.69 -33.17
CA MET A 85 -24.58 14.63 -31.80
C MET A 85 -23.75 13.73 -30.86
N THR A 86 -23.16 12.65 -31.39
CA THR A 86 -22.30 11.73 -30.61
C THR A 86 -21.00 12.40 -30.15
N GLN A 87 -20.34 13.14 -31.03
CA GLN A 87 -19.12 13.91 -30.73
C GLN A 87 -19.41 15.02 -29.72
N MET A 88 -20.59 15.67 -29.84
CA MET A 88 -21.06 16.67 -28.89
C MET A 88 -21.26 16.07 -27.49
N TRP A 89 -21.92 14.91 -27.39
CA TRP A 89 -22.11 14.21 -26.12
C TRP A 89 -20.81 13.67 -25.51
N GLN A 90 -19.89 13.14 -26.33
CA GLN A 90 -18.56 12.71 -25.88
C GLN A 90 -17.79 13.88 -25.27
N HIS A 91 -17.84 15.06 -25.89
CA HIS A 91 -17.20 16.26 -25.37
C HIS A 91 -17.83 16.75 -24.06
N VAL A 92 -19.16 16.82 -23.99
CA VAL A 92 -19.88 17.19 -22.76
C VAL A 92 -19.54 16.24 -21.60
N ASN A 93 -19.46 14.94 -21.86
CA ASN A 93 -19.08 13.96 -20.84
C ASN A 93 -17.62 14.11 -20.40
N ARG A 94 -16.72 14.53 -21.30
CA ARG A 94 -15.32 14.82 -21.01
C ARG A 94 -15.16 16.07 -20.15
N VAL A 95 -15.89 17.15 -20.45
CA VAL A 95 -15.90 18.40 -19.67
C VAL A 95 -16.56 18.21 -18.30
N ARG A 96 -17.63 17.41 -18.21
CA ARG A 96 -18.26 17.03 -16.94
C ARG A 96 -17.40 16.12 -16.05
N GLY A 97 -16.25 15.65 -16.53
CA GLY A 97 -15.35 14.77 -15.78
C GLY A 97 -15.89 13.35 -15.58
N LYS A 98 -16.89 12.92 -16.38
CA LYS A 98 -17.42 11.54 -16.31
C LYS A 98 -16.44 10.50 -16.86
N HIS A 99 -15.47 10.92 -17.66
CA HIS A 99 -14.36 10.09 -18.14
C HIS A 99 -13.03 10.83 -17.97
N THR A 100 -12.53 10.82 -16.74
CA THR A 100 -11.10 10.99 -16.49
C THR A 100 -10.65 9.76 -15.73
N HIS A 101 -10.44 8.68 -16.48
CA HIS A 101 -9.57 7.64 -15.98
C HIS A 101 -8.20 8.30 -15.78
N PRO A 102 -7.66 8.32 -14.54
CA PRO A 102 -6.32 8.84 -14.35
C PRO A 102 -5.39 8.10 -15.31
N PRO A 103 -4.45 8.80 -15.96
CA PRO A 103 -3.53 8.17 -16.90
C PRO A 103 -2.88 6.96 -16.21
N ALA A 104 -2.92 5.82 -16.89
CA ALA A 104 -2.34 4.59 -16.38
C ALA A 104 -0.88 4.87 -16.00
N TYR A 105 -0.46 4.42 -14.82
CA TYR A 105 0.91 4.62 -14.38
C TYR A 105 1.85 4.02 -15.44
N PRO A 106 2.85 4.77 -15.96
CA PRO A 106 3.63 4.37 -17.13
C PRO A 106 4.33 3.00 -17.01
N ASN A 107 4.52 2.51 -15.78
CA ASN A 107 5.07 1.18 -15.49
C ASN A 107 4.32 0.51 -14.32
N SER A 108 3.05 0.14 -14.53
CA SER A 108 2.20 -0.48 -13.50
C SER A 108 2.80 -1.77 -12.95
N ALA A 109 3.38 -2.61 -13.81
CA ALA A 109 4.04 -3.86 -13.44
C ALA A 109 5.27 -3.61 -12.54
N GLY A 110 6.14 -2.66 -12.91
CA GLY A 110 7.29 -2.29 -12.10
C GLY A 110 6.88 -1.70 -10.75
N LYS A 111 5.81 -0.90 -10.71
CA LYS A 111 5.31 -0.36 -9.43
C LYS A 111 4.70 -1.45 -8.54
N ALA A 112 3.99 -2.42 -9.11
CA ALA A 112 3.51 -3.58 -8.37
C ALA A 112 4.67 -4.39 -7.78
N GLY A 113 5.73 -4.66 -8.56
CA GLY A 113 6.93 -5.34 -8.07
C GLY A 113 7.64 -4.60 -6.92
N GLN A 114 7.72 -3.27 -7.00
CA GLN A 114 8.20 -2.43 -5.89
C GLN A 114 7.32 -2.59 -4.66
N LEU A 115 5.99 -2.49 -4.78
CA LEU A 115 5.07 -2.61 -3.64
C LEU A 115 5.12 -3.99 -2.98
N ILE A 116 5.28 -5.06 -3.77
CA ILE A 116 5.48 -6.42 -3.27
C ILE A 116 6.79 -6.50 -2.46
N THR A 117 7.86 -5.92 -2.99
CA THR A 117 9.17 -5.88 -2.30
C THR A 117 9.08 -5.07 -1.01
N ASP A 118 8.47 -3.89 -1.05
CA ASP A 118 8.24 -3.04 0.12
C ASP A 118 7.37 -3.73 1.18
N TYR A 119 6.37 -4.52 0.75
CA TYR A 119 5.55 -5.32 1.66
C TYR A 119 6.36 -6.45 2.29
N ARG A 120 7.14 -7.20 1.49
CA ARG A 120 8.04 -8.25 1.97
C ARG A 120 9.01 -7.72 3.01
N ASP A 121 9.64 -6.58 2.73
CA ASP A 121 10.62 -5.99 3.63
C ASP A 121 9.99 -5.48 4.93
N ARG A 122 8.78 -4.88 4.84
CA ARG A 122 8.03 -4.43 6.02
C ARG A 122 7.50 -5.57 6.88
N SER A 123 7.12 -6.69 6.26
CA SER A 123 6.58 -7.88 6.94
C SER A 123 7.67 -8.86 7.39
N ALA A 124 8.93 -8.63 7.03
CA ALA A 124 10.04 -9.46 7.45
C ALA A 124 10.15 -9.49 8.98
N SER A 125 10.38 -10.69 9.54
CA SER A 125 10.48 -10.87 10.99
C SER A 125 11.63 -10.05 11.63
N VAL A 126 12.62 -9.64 10.83
CA VAL A 126 13.72 -8.75 11.25
C VAL A 126 13.26 -7.33 11.57
N ARG A 127 12.11 -6.89 11.03
CA ARG A 127 11.52 -5.58 11.32
C ARG A 127 10.57 -5.59 12.52
N LEU A 128 10.34 -6.75 13.14
CA LEU A 128 9.63 -6.82 14.41
C LEU A 128 10.51 -6.19 15.50
N THR A 129 9.89 -5.52 16.47
CA THR A 129 10.62 -5.05 17.65
C THR A 129 11.19 -6.24 18.42
N GLU A 130 12.30 -6.01 19.13
CA GLU A 130 12.96 -7.08 19.87
C GLU A 130 12.02 -7.78 20.86
N GLN A 131 11.17 -7.01 21.53
CA GLN A 131 10.14 -7.52 22.43
C GLN A 131 9.17 -8.50 21.74
N LEU A 132 8.71 -8.18 20.53
CA LEU A 132 7.81 -9.05 19.76
C LEU A 132 8.53 -10.30 19.24
N ARG A 133 9.82 -10.17 18.88
CA ARG A 133 10.65 -11.29 18.43
C ARG A 133 10.86 -12.29 19.56
N CYS A 134 11.25 -11.81 20.75
CA CYS A 134 11.39 -12.63 21.94
C CYS A 134 10.06 -13.29 22.31
N ARG A 135 8.96 -12.53 22.35
CA ARG A 135 7.64 -13.09 22.66
C ARG A 135 7.19 -14.16 21.67
N LYS A 136 7.45 -13.96 20.37
CA LYS A 136 7.17 -14.96 19.33
C LYS A 136 8.00 -16.23 19.53
N ALA A 137 9.27 -16.10 19.92
CA ALA A 137 10.15 -17.22 20.20
C ALA A 137 9.72 -17.99 21.47
N GLU A 138 9.32 -17.28 22.53
CA GLU A 138 8.78 -17.89 23.76
C GLU A 138 7.50 -18.68 23.51
N LEU A 139 6.62 -18.18 22.65
CA LEU A 139 5.35 -18.84 22.31
C LEU A 139 5.53 -20.00 21.32
N HIS A 140 6.64 -20.04 20.59
CA HIS A 140 6.92 -21.07 19.59
C HIS A 140 6.87 -22.51 20.14
N PRO A 141 7.56 -22.87 21.24
CA PRO A 141 7.53 -24.23 21.77
C PRO A 141 6.12 -24.64 22.21
N THR A 142 5.38 -23.77 22.90
CA THR A 142 4.00 -24.06 23.32
C THR A 142 3.10 -24.29 22.11
N ARG A 143 3.16 -23.41 21.10
CA ARG A 143 2.38 -23.57 19.87
C ARG A 143 2.74 -24.86 19.14
N TRP A 144 4.03 -25.19 19.07
CA TRP A 144 4.48 -26.42 18.44
C TRP A 144 3.93 -27.66 19.14
N VAL A 145 3.96 -27.69 20.47
CA VAL A 145 3.38 -28.78 21.26
C VAL A 145 1.88 -28.88 21.03
N THR A 146 1.14 -27.76 21.08
CA THR A 146 -0.30 -27.73 20.81
C THR A 146 -0.63 -28.25 19.43
N ILE A 147 0.01 -27.72 18.38
CA ILE A 147 -0.20 -28.16 16.99
C ILE A 147 0.11 -29.65 16.84
N THR A 148 1.22 -30.12 17.41
CA THR A 148 1.61 -31.54 17.33
C THR A 148 0.60 -32.43 18.04
N ALA A 149 0.12 -32.03 19.23
CA ALA A 149 -0.89 -32.76 19.96
C ALA A 149 -2.23 -32.80 19.20
N GLU A 150 -2.67 -31.68 18.63
CA GLU A 150 -3.89 -31.60 17.82
C GLU A 150 -3.77 -32.41 16.53
N THR A 151 -2.60 -32.46 15.89
CA THR A 151 -2.37 -33.26 14.68
C THR A 151 -2.43 -34.77 14.95
N LEU A 152 -2.24 -35.20 16.21
CA LEU A 152 -2.34 -36.61 16.62
C LEU A 152 -3.76 -37.01 17.03
N LEU A 153 -4.67 -36.04 17.22
CA LEU A 153 -6.07 -36.33 17.47
C LEU A 153 -6.73 -36.69 16.14
N HIS A 154 -7.32 -37.88 16.09
CA HIS A 154 -8.14 -38.28 14.96
C HIS A 154 -9.53 -37.65 15.13
N ASP A 155 -9.97 -36.88 14.14
CA ASP A 155 -11.31 -36.32 14.10
C ASP A 155 -12.24 -37.25 13.30
N ASP A 156 -13.55 -37.21 13.58
CA ASP A 156 -14.57 -37.97 12.85
C ASP A 156 -14.66 -37.54 11.37
N THR A 157 -14.02 -36.42 11.03
CA THR A 157 -13.91 -35.87 9.66
C THR A 157 -12.68 -36.36 8.88
N ASP A 158 -11.78 -37.11 9.51
CA ASP A 158 -10.57 -37.66 8.89
C ASP A 158 -10.86 -38.94 8.08
N HIS A 159 -11.77 -38.84 7.11
CA HIS A 159 -12.08 -39.92 6.17
C HIS A 159 -11.61 -39.58 4.75
N GLU A 160 -11.53 -40.60 3.90
CA GLU A 160 -11.29 -40.38 2.48
C GLU A 160 -12.37 -39.47 1.88
N ILE A 161 -11.96 -38.61 0.93
CA ILE A 161 -12.89 -37.71 0.26
C ILE A 161 -13.86 -38.56 -0.56
N LEU A 162 -15.16 -38.30 -0.37
CA LEU A 162 -16.20 -38.97 -1.14
C LEU A 162 -16.34 -38.30 -2.51
N ARG A 163 -16.74 -39.09 -3.52
CA ARG A 163 -16.99 -38.58 -4.87
C ARG A 163 -18.01 -37.44 -4.88
N ASP A 164 -19.06 -37.56 -4.07
CA ASP A 164 -20.10 -36.54 -3.95
C ASP A 164 -19.60 -35.25 -3.27
N GLU A 165 -18.60 -35.34 -2.40
CA GLU A 165 -17.94 -34.16 -1.82
C GLU A 165 -17.12 -33.43 -2.87
N LEU A 166 -16.35 -34.18 -3.66
CA LEU A 166 -15.58 -33.63 -4.77
C LEU A 166 -16.51 -32.94 -5.78
N LEU A 167 -17.63 -33.58 -6.15
CA LEU A 167 -18.60 -33.01 -7.09
C LEU A 167 -19.34 -31.79 -6.53
N ARG A 168 -19.64 -31.75 -5.23
CA ARG A 168 -20.23 -30.56 -4.58
C ARG A 168 -19.25 -29.39 -4.53
N ALA A 169 -17.96 -29.66 -4.30
CA ALA A 169 -16.92 -28.65 -4.34
C ALA A 169 -16.60 -28.20 -5.77
N TRP A 170 -16.91 -29.03 -6.77
CA TRP A 170 -16.69 -28.76 -8.18
C TRP A 170 -17.66 -27.69 -8.72
N LYS A 171 -17.17 -26.46 -8.85
CA LYS A 171 -17.94 -25.38 -9.49
C LYS A 171 -17.83 -25.47 -11.01
N THR A 172 -18.91 -25.85 -11.70
CA THR A 172 -19.00 -25.64 -13.16
C THR A 172 -18.98 -24.14 -13.49
N SER A 173 -17.78 -23.56 -13.61
CA SER A 173 -17.56 -22.19 -14.05
C SER A 173 -16.77 -22.15 -15.36
N LYS A 174 -16.69 -20.95 -15.94
CA LYS A 174 -15.77 -20.66 -17.05
C LYS A 174 -14.32 -20.90 -16.60
N ASP A 175 -13.46 -21.26 -17.54
CA ASP A 175 -12.03 -21.37 -17.30
C ASP A 175 -11.48 -20.07 -16.73
N THR A 176 -10.97 -20.16 -15.51
CA THR A 176 -10.17 -19.09 -14.91
C THR A 176 -8.74 -19.14 -15.46
N VAL A 177 -8.02 -18.03 -15.34
CA VAL A 177 -6.60 -17.98 -15.68
C VAL A 177 -5.86 -19.10 -14.92
N PRO A 178 -5.07 -19.94 -15.61
CA PRO A 178 -4.36 -21.03 -14.96
C PRO A 178 -3.29 -20.50 -13.99
N GLY A 179 -2.89 -21.34 -13.04
CA GLY A 179 -1.75 -21.06 -12.17
C GLY A 179 -0.42 -21.19 -12.91
N ASP A 180 0.70 -21.14 -12.18
CA ASP A 180 2.06 -21.21 -12.74
C ASP A 180 2.38 -22.55 -13.45
N ASN A 181 1.51 -23.55 -13.27
CA ASN A 181 1.61 -24.87 -13.89
C ASN A 181 0.82 -24.99 -15.20
N ASP A 182 0.19 -23.90 -15.67
CA ASP A 182 -0.63 -23.85 -16.88
C ASP A 182 -1.81 -24.85 -16.90
N ILE A 183 -2.20 -25.40 -15.75
CA ILE A 183 -3.33 -26.32 -15.64
C ILE A 183 -4.64 -25.51 -15.58
N THR A 184 -5.46 -25.63 -16.62
CA THR A 184 -6.77 -24.95 -16.68
C THR A 184 -7.85 -25.73 -15.94
N TYR A 185 -8.96 -25.05 -15.65
CA TYR A 185 -10.13 -25.68 -15.04
C TYR A 185 -10.75 -26.75 -15.97
N SER A 186 -10.77 -26.51 -17.28
CA SER A 186 -11.20 -27.47 -18.30
C SER A 186 -10.37 -28.75 -18.30
N MET A 187 -9.05 -28.66 -18.18
CA MET A 187 -8.19 -29.85 -18.06
C MET A 187 -8.55 -30.65 -16.80
N LEU A 188 -8.70 -29.98 -15.66
CA LEU A 188 -9.12 -30.61 -14.41
C LEU A 188 -10.52 -31.27 -14.56
N SER A 189 -11.43 -30.64 -15.30
CA SER A 189 -12.78 -31.17 -15.58
C SER A 189 -12.73 -32.46 -16.40
N HIS A 190 -11.88 -32.52 -17.42
CA HIS A 190 -11.69 -33.75 -18.18
C HIS A 190 -11.12 -34.88 -17.31
N VAL A 191 -10.13 -34.55 -16.48
CA VAL A 191 -9.50 -35.53 -15.57
C VAL A 191 -10.48 -36.02 -14.50
N CYS A 192 -11.37 -35.16 -14.01
CA CYS A 192 -12.44 -35.53 -13.05
C CYS A 192 -13.42 -36.55 -13.65
N ASN A 193 -13.61 -36.55 -14.97
CA ASN A 193 -14.49 -37.48 -15.68
C ASN A 193 -13.78 -38.72 -16.23
N MET A 194 -12.47 -38.87 -15.97
CA MET A 194 -11.72 -40.05 -16.41
C MET A 194 -12.09 -41.28 -15.58
N VAL A 195 -12.05 -42.44 -16.22
CA VAL A 195 -12.22 -43.73 -15.54
C VAL A 195 -11.15 -43.87 -14.46
N GLY A 196 -11.59 -44.15 -13.23
CA GLY A 196 -10.72 -44.29 -12.06
C GLY A 196 -10.56 -43.02 -11.21
N ASP A 197 -11.31 -41.94 -11.51
CA ASP A 197 -11.37 -40.69 -10.72
C ASP A 197 -10.00 -40.24 -10.16
N PRO A 198 -8.98 -40.04 -11.02
CA PRO A 198 -7.60 -39.81 -10.57
C PRO A 198 -7.42 -38.59 -9.67
N LEU A 199 -8.27 -37.56 -9.82
CA LEU A 199 -8.30 -36.41 -8.90
C LEU A 199 -8.78 -36.81 -7.50
N LEU A 200 -9.79 -37.66 -7.40
CA LEU A 200 -10.29 -38.16 -6.12
C LEU A 200 -9.19 -38.94 -5.40
N CYS A 201 -8.52 -39.85 -6.11
CA CYS A 201 -7.39 -40.60 -5.56
C CYS A 201 -6.25 -39.67 -5.11
N LEU A 202 -5.91 -38.65 -5.90
CA LEU A 202 -4.86 -37.69 -5.56
C LEU A 202 -5.20 -36.92 -4.28
N PHE A 203 -6.42 -36.38 -4.17
CA PHE A 203 -6.84 -35.59 -3.01
C PHE A 203 -7.01 -36.45 -1.76
N SER A 204 -7.65 -37.61 -1.86
CA SER A 204 -7.78 -38.54 -0.72
C SER A 204 -6.42 -39.00 -0.23
N ARG A 205 -5.48 -39.32 -1.14
CA ARG A 205 -4.11 -39.66 -0.75
C ARG A 205 -3.38 -38.48 -0.10
N SER A 206 -3.52 -37.27 -0.63
CA SER A 206 -2.93 -36.06 -0.05
C SER A 206 -3.45 -35.80 1.38
N LEU A 207 -4.75 -36.00 1.60
CA LEU A 207 -5.41 -35.86 2.89
C LEU A 207 -4.93 -36.92 3.88
N MET A 208 -4.99 -38.21 3.51
CA MET A 208 -4.58 -39.32 4.37
C MET A 208 -3.09 -39.32 4.71
N GLN A 209 -2.25 -38.76 3.83
CA GLN A 209 -0.82 -38.63 4.07
C GLN A 209 -0.47 -37.33 4.81
N SER A 210 -1.45 -36.45 5.08
CA SER A 210 -1.22 -35.11 5.64
C SER A 210 -0.15 -34.31 4.88
N MET A 211 -0.07 -34.54 3.57
CA MET A 211 0.98 -34.01 2.70
C MET A 211 0.37 -33.26 1.54
N VAL A 212 0.64 -31.95 1.49
CA VAL A 212 0.25 -31.06 0.40
C VAL A 212 1.46 -30.75 -0.47
N HIS A 213 1.32 -30.86 -1.78
CA HIS A 213 2.38 -30.52 -2.74
C HIS A 213 2.86 -29.08 -2.55
N LYS A 214 4.17 -28.85 -2.66
CA LYS A 214 4.78 -27.52 -2.47
C LYS A 214 4.20 -26.49 -3.43
N GLU A 215 3.91 -26.90 -4.66
CA GLU A 215 3.33 -26.05 -5.71
C GLU A 215 1.92 -25.57 -5.35
N TRP A 216 1.14 -26.36 -4.61
CA TRP A 216 -0.19 -25.94 -4.16
C TRP A 216 -0.14 -24.86 -3.08
N LYS A 217 1.02 -24.68 -2.44
CA LYS A 217 1.27 -23.62 -1.44
C LYS A 217 1.80 -22.34 -2.08
N ALA A 218 2.11 -22.35 -3.38
CA ALA A 218 2.50 -21.18 -4.12
C ALA A 218 1.25 -20.43 -4.59
N ALA A 219 1.20 -19.12 -4.32
CA ALA A 219 0.14 -18.24 -4.81
C ALA A 219 0.72 -17.36 -5.93
N ASN A 220 0.10 -17.41 -7.10
CA ASN A 220 0.43 -16.49 -8.19
C ASN A 220 -0.22 -15.13 -7.92
N ILE A 221 0.60 -14.10 -7.70
CA ILE A 221 0.14 -12.73 -7.47
C ILE A 221 0.18 -11.99 -8.80
N ILE A 222 -0.93 -12.02 -9.53
CA ILE A 222 -1.09 -11.27 -10.78
C ILE A 222 -1.68 -9.89 -10.45
N PRO A 223 -0.97 -8.78 -10.70
CA PRO A 223 -1.55 -7.45 -10.54
C PRO A 223 -2.63 -7.24 -11.60
N ILE A 224 -3.89 -7.20 -11.18
CA ILE A 224 -5.02 -6.90 -12.07
C ILE A 224 -5.14 -5.37 -12.15
N PRO A 225 -4.98 -4.76 -13.34
CA PRO A 225 -5.31 -3.35 -13.50
C PRO A 225 -6.81 -3.19 -13.24
N ASN A 226 -7.18 -2.34 -12.29
CA ASN A 226 -8.58 -1.97 -12.14
C ASN A 226 -9.06 -1.38 -13.46
N ALA A 227 -10.15 -1.93 -14.00
CA ALA A 227 -10.77 -1.43 -15.21
C ALA A 227 -10.99 0.08 -15.03
N GLN A 228 -10.44 0.82 -15.99
CA GLN A 228 -10.65 2.25 -16.13
C GLN A 228 -12.13 2.48 -16.35
#